data_AF-A0A7V0U3H5-F1
#
_entry.id   AF-A0A7V0U3H5-F1
#
_cell.length_a   1.000
_cell.length_b   1.000
_cell.length_c   1.000
_cell.angle_alpha   90.00
_cell.angle_beta   90.00
_cell.angle_gamma   90.00
#
_symmetry.space_group_name_H-M   'P 1'
#
loop_
_entity.id
_entity.type
_entity.pdbx_description
1 polymer ?
#
loop_
_entity_poly.entity_id
_entity_poly.type
_entity_poly.pdbx_seq_one_letter_code
_entity_poly.pdbx_strand_id
1 'polypeptide(L)'
;MEPSEVKVIGSKPQSLQAVAVFPGSFDPVTVGHIDLIQRSSMVFDEVVVAVACNQEKTPLFSVSERIAMISNIFTDNTKVMVETFDGLLIDYLVNRGAKVIIRGLRAVSDFEYEFQMALMNRKLAPGIETFFMTSSALYTYVSSRIVKELASLGGDVSDLVHPIVEKEIKLKYSKYSRD
;
A
#
# COMPACT_ATOMS: atom_id res chain seq x y z
N MET A 1 30.43 14.31 43.85
CA MET A 1 29.98 14.78 42.53
C MET A 1 28.58 14.27 42.35
N GLU A 2 27.59 15.14 42.57
CA GLU A 2 26.17 14.85 42.30
C GLU A 2 25.95 14.77 40.78
N PRO A 3 25.15 13.83 40.27
CA PRO A 3 24.82 13.78 38.85
C PRO A 3 23.87 14.94 38.52
N SER A 4 24.30 15.78 37.57
CA SER A 4 23.53 16.90 37.04
C SER A 4 22.20 16.42 36.44
N GLU A 5 21.09 16.92 36.98
CA GLU A 5 19.74 16.73 36.44
C GLU A 5 19.67 17.22 34.99
N VAL A 6 19.28 16.31 34.08
CA VAL A 6 18.94 16.65 32.70
C VAL A 6 17.65 17.46 32.72
N LYS A 7 17.74 18.76 32.49
CA LYS A 7 16.58 19.62 32.25
C LYS A 7 15.89 19.19 30.94
N VAL A 8 14.70 18.62 31.05
CA VAL A 8 13.79 18.45 29.91
C VAL A 8 13.22 19.83 29.56
N ILE A 9 13.72 20.42 28.48
CA ILE A 9 13.30 21.75 28.01
C ILE A 9 12.06 21.58 27.12
N GLY A 10 10.94 22.19 27.53
CA GLY A 10 10.07 22.96 26.64
C GLY A 10 9.00 22.24 25.82
N SER A 11 7.74 22.60 26.11
CA SER A 11 6.52 22.57 25.27
C SER A 11 6.20 21.28 24.50
N LYS A 12 5.00 20.71 24.75
CA LYS A 12 4.40 19.72 23.82
C LYS A 12 4.45 20.31 22.41
N PRO A 13 5.20 19.73 21.46
CA PRO A 13 5.12 20.15 20.08
C PRO A 13 3.67 19.96 19.63
N GLN A 14 3.15 20.92 18.88
CA GLN A 14 1.91 20.72 18.13
C GLN A 14 2.09 19.44 17.34
N SER A 15 1.30 18.40 17.64
CA SER A 15 1.53 17.06 17.10
C SER A 15 1.39 17.14 15.58
N LEU A 16 2.51 17.07 14.88
CA LEU A 16 2.51 16.91 13.43
C LEU A 16 1.87 15.55 13.14
N GLN A 17 0.70 15.57 12.49
CA GLN A 17 0.00 14.36 12.09
C GLN A 17 0.92 13.54 11.18
N ALA A 18 1.24 12.32 11.59
CA ALA A 18 2.12 11.45 10.83
C ALA A 18 1.31 10.79 9.70
N VAL A 19 1.45 11.32 8.48
CA VAL A 19 0.80 10.82 7.27
C VAL A 19 1.77 9.98 6.46
N ALA A 20 1.38 8.75 6.15
CA ALA A 20 2.14 7.85 5.30
C ALA A 20 1.33 7.44 4.06
N VAL A 21 2.02 7.30 2.93
CA VAL A 21 1.44 6.86 1.66
C VAL A 21 1.88 5.44 1.38
N PHE A 22 0.93 4.53 1.16
CA PHE A 22 1.16 3.17 0.68
C PHE A 22 0.76 3.07 -0.80
N PRO A 23 1.70 3.27 -1.74
CA PRO A 23 1.39 3.30 -3.15
C PRO A 23 1.37 1.90 -3.76
N GLY A 24 0.53 1.69 -4.76
CA GLY A 24 0.49 0.44 -5.50
C GLY A 24 -0.49 0.44 -6.66
N SER A 25 -0.36 -0.57 -7.52
CA SER A 25 -1.36 -0.85 -8.55
C SER A 25 -2.61 -1.50 -7.98
N PHE A 26 -2.48 -2.35 -6.97
CA PHE A 26 -3.60 -3.04 -6.30
C PHE A 26 -4.59 -3.71 -7.27
N ASP A 27 -4.06 -4.46 -8.25
CA ASP A 27 -4.86 -5.09 -9.32
C ASP A 27 -4.84 -6.64 -9.25
N PRO A 28 -5.59 -7.27 -8.32
CA PRO A 28 -6.36 -6.66 -7.22
C PRO A 28 -5.54 -6.48 -5.93
N VAL A 29 -6.12 -5.81 -4.92
CA VAL A 29 -5.62 -5.84 -3.54
C VAL A 29 -5.63 -7.29 -3.00
N THR A 30 -4.65 -7.64 -2.16
CA THR A 30 -4.44 -9.00 -1.64
C THR A 30 -4.36 -8.98 -0.12
N VAL A 31 -4.42 -10.15 0.53
CA VAL A 31 -4.24 -10.25 2.00
C VAL A 31 -2.89 -9.68 2.47
N GLY A 32 -1.85 -9.80 1.66
CA GLY A 32 -0.54 -9.20 1.95
C GLY A 32 -0.57 -7.67 1.95
N HIS A 33 -1.31 -7.05 1.01
CA HIS A 33 -1.52 -5.60 1.04
C HIS A 33 -2.33 -5.17 2.25
N ILE A 34 -3.39 -5.92 2.58
CA ILE A 34 -4.28 -5.63 3.71
C ILE A 34 -3.50 -5.67 5.04
N ASP A 35 -2.66 -6.69 5.25
CA ASP A 35 -1.78 -6.80 6.43
C ASP A 35 -0.90 -5.56 6.60
N LEU A 36 -0.24 -5.13 5.52
CA LEU A 36 0.64 -3.96 5.56
C LEU A 36 -0.14 -2.68 5.88
N ILE A 37 -1.28 -2.45 5.24
CA ILE A 37 -2.13 -1.27 5.50
C ILE A 37 -2.59 -1.25 6.96
N GLN A 38 -3.07 -2.38 7.48
CA GLN A 38 -3.49 -2.51 8.87
C GLN A 38 -2.34 -2.21 9.83
N ARG A 39 -1.17 -2.80 9.60
CA ARG A 39 0.01 -2.57 10.44
C ARG A 39 0.52 -1.14 10.36
N SER A 40 0.49 -0.51 9.18
CA SER A 40 0.81 0.90 9.03
C SER A 40 -0.17 1.80 9.81
N SER A 41 -1.47 1.47 9.84
CA SER A 41 -2.48 2.27 10.57
C SER A 41 -2.31 2.23 12.10
N MET A 42 -1.53 1.27 12.62
CA MET A 42 -1.12 1.22 14.02
C MET A 42 0.04 2.15 14.35
N VAL A 43 0.83 2.55 13.34
CA VAL A 43 2.04 3.38 13.49
C VAL A 43 1.79 4.84 13.12
N PHE A 44 0.99 5.07 12.08
CA PHE A 44 0.71 6.40 11.55
C PHE A 44 -0.67 6.91 11.98
N ASP A 45 -0.83 8.23 12.00
CA ASP A 45 -2.12 8.86 12.27
C ASP A 45 -3.07 8.73 11.07
N GLU A 46 -2.49 8.76 9.86
CA GLU A 46 -3.20 8.53 8.60
C GLU A 46 -2.33 7.67 7.65
N VAL A 47 -2.96 6.69 7.01
CA VAL A 47 -2.39 5.87 5.95
C VAL A 47 -3.21 6.06 4.70
N VAL A 48 -2.55 6.52 3.64
CA VAL A 48 -3.17 6.80 2.36
C VAL A 48 -2.78 5.70 1.39
N VAL A 49 -3.74 4.87 1.02
CA VAL A 49 -3.56 3.85 -0.01
C VAL A 49 -3.69 4.54 -1.37
N ALA A 50 -2.55 4.84 -1.98
CA ALA A 50 -2.48 5.59 -3.23
C ALA A 50 -2.47 4.63 -4.43
N VAL A 51 -3.63 4.52 -5.08
CA VAL A 51 -3.86 3.67 -6.26
C VAL A 51 -3.28 4.36 -7.49
N ALA A 52 -2.33 3.73 -8.16
CA ALA A 52 -1.75 4.29 -9.38
C ALA A 52 -2.74 4.21 -10.57
N CYS A 53 -2.93 5.34 -11.27
CA CYS A 53 -3.69 5.41 -12.52
C CYS A 53 -2.94 4.73 -13.68
N ASN A 54 -1.67 5.11 -13.87
CA ASN A 54 -0.88 4.66 -15.01
C ASN A 54 -0.28 3.29 -14.73
N GLN A 55 -0.71 2.29 -15.50
CA GLN A 55 -0.09 0.98 -15.51
C GLN A 55 0.43 0.70 -16.91
N GLU A 56 1.66 0.19 -16.99
CA GLU A 56 2.26 -0.28 -18.25
C GLU A 56 1.51 -1.47 -18.87
N LYS A 57 0.66 -2.14 -18.09
CA LYS A 57 -0.12 -3.32 -18.49
C LYS A 57 -1.60 -3.04 -18.37
N THR A 58 -2.39 -3.68 -19.23
CA THR A 58 -3.85 -3.68 -19.12
C THR A 58 -4.27 -4.27 -17.78
N PRO A 59 -4.85 -3.47 -16.87
CA PRO A 59 -5.28 -3.98 -15.57
C PRO A 59 -6.55 -4.81 -15.71
N LEU A 60 -6.75 -5.78 -14.82
CA LEU A 60 -7.99 -6.57 -14.75
C LEU A 60 -9.15 -5.70 -14.24
N PHE A 61 -8.85 -4.85 -13.27
CA PHE A 61 -9.78 -3.93 -12.63
C PHE A 61 -9.48 -2.48 -13.02
N SER A 62 -10.54 -1.72 -13.31
CA SER A 62 -10.45 -0.28 -13.49
C SER A 62 -9.94 0.40 -12.21
N VAL A 63 -9.46 1.64 -12.32
CA VAL A 63 -9.05 2.44 -11.14
C VAL A 63 -10.19 2.52 -10.12
N SER A 64 -11.42 2.75 -10.58
CA SER A 64 -12.60 2.86 -9.71
C SER A 64 -12.95 1.54 -9.02
N GLU A 65 -12.86 0.40 -9.72
CA GLU A 65 -13.07 -0.93 -9.13
C GLU A 65 -12.02 -1.20 -8.04
N ARG A 66 -10.75 -0.85 -8.29
CA ARG A 66 -9.66 -1.01 -7.31
C ARG A 66 -9.85 -0.17 -6.07
N ILE A 67 -10.20 1.11 -6.23
CA ILE A 67 -10.53 1.99 -5.09
C ILE A 67 -11.71 1.39 -4.31
N ALA A 68 -12.80 1.04 -4.99
CA ALA A 68 -14.01 0.55 -4.33
C ALA A 68 -13.73 -0.70 -3.49
N MET A 69 -12.93 -1.65 -4.00
CA MET A 69 -12.52 -2.83 -3.24
C MET A 69 -11.77 -2.45 -1.95
N ILE A 70 -10.77 -1.58 -2.05
CA ILE A 70 -9.95 -1.18 -0.89
C ILE A 70 -10.78 -0.38 0.10
N SER A 71 -11.56 0.60 -0.37
CA SER A 71 -12.44 1.41 0.47
C SER A 71 -13.42 0.54 1.26
N ASN A 72 -14.04 -0.44 0.61
CA ASN A 72 -14.98 -1.35 1.28
C ASN A 72 -14.31 -2.24 2.34
N ILE A 73 -13.06 -2.64 2.14
CA ILE A 73 -12.29 -3.44 3.12
C ILE A 73 -11.96 -2.61 4.37
N PHE A 74 -11.73 -1.31 4.20
CA PHE A 74 -11.29 -0.40 5.26
C PHE A 74 -12.36 0.59 5.73
N THR A 75 -13.64 0.36 5.42
CA THR A 75 -14.76 1.25 5.79
C THR A 75 -14.76 1.65 7.27
N ASP A 76 -14.45 0.71 8.16
CA ASP A 76 -14.48 0.95 9.61
C ASP A 76 -13.16 1.51 10.18
N ASN A 77 -12.12 1.66 9.35
CA ASN A 77 -10.82 2.18 9.76
C ASN A 77 -10.67 3.64 9.34
N THR A 78 -10.96 4.56 10.28
CA THR A 78 -10.91 6.01 10.04
C THR A 78 -9.51 6.56 9.77
N LYS A 79 -8.46 5.77 10.00
CA LYS A 79 -7.08 6.16 9.69
C LYS A 79 -6.66 5.80 8.26
N VAL A 80 -7.47 5.03 7.53
CA VAL A 80 -7.13 4.57 6.18
C VAL A 80 -7.94 5.34 5.16
N MET A 81 -7.23 6.08 4.32
CA MET A 81 -7.80 6.80 3.19
C MET A 81 -7.41 6.10 1.90
N VAL A 82 -8.30 6.07 0.91
CA VAL A 82 -8.01 5.48 -0.40
C VAL A 82 -8.15 6.56 -1.44
N GLU A 83 -7.07 6.78 -2.19
CA GLU A 83 -7.01 7.81 -3.21
C GLU A 83 -6.37 7.28 -4.48
N THR A 84 -6.51 8.02 -5.56
CA THR A 84 -5.78 7.76 -6.80
C THR A 84 -4.78 8.86 -7.05
N PHE A 85 -3.71 8.53 -7.74
CA PHE A 85 -2.77 9.52 -8.24
C PHE A 85 -2.37 9.19 -9.68
N ASP A 86 -2.01 10.26 -10.39
CA ASP A 86 -1.45 10.22 -11.73
C ASP A 86 -0.10 10.95 -11.71
N GLY A 87 0.82 10.56 -12.61
CA GLY A 87 2.17 11.09 -12.67
C GLY A 87 3.12 10.52 -11.60
N LEU A 88 4.07 11.34 -11.14
CA LEU A 88 5.13 10.90 -10.23
C LEU A 88 4.60 10.79 -8.80
N LEU A 89 4.91 9.66 -8.15
CA LEU A 89 4.56 9.42 -6.75
C LEU A 89 5.06 10.53 -5.81
N ILE A 90 6.26 11.04 -6.05
CA ILE A 90 6.87 12.06 -5.21
C ILE A 90 6.10 13.38 -5.27
N ASP A 91 5.64 13.79 -6.46
CA ASP A 91 4.83 15.00 -6.60
C ASP A 91 3.49 14.85 -5.85
N TYR A 92 2.89 13.66 -5.90
CA TYR A 92 1.70 13.35 -5.10
C TYR A 92 1.95 13.49 -3.59
N LEU A 93 3.06 12.94 -3.07
CA LEU A 93 3.41 13.09 -1.65
C LEU A 93 3.62 14.55 -1.25
N VAL A 94 4.35 15.31 -2.07
CA VAL A 94 4.63 16.74 -1.83
C VAL A 94 3.34 17.53 -1.78
N ASN A 95 2.45 17.33 -2.76
CA ASN A 95 1.16 18.04 -2.83
C ASN A 95 0.25 17.70 -1.65
N ARG A 96 0.30 16.45 -1.16
CA ARG A 96 -0.45 16.02 0.01
C ARG A 96 0.19 16.49 1.34
N GLY A 97 1.47 16.87 1.34
CA GLY A 97 2.23 17.11 2.56
C GLY A 97 2.60 15.83 3.32
N ALA A 98 2.58 14.67 2.66
CA ALA A 98 3.00 13.40 3.22
C ALA A 98 4.53 13.27 3.18
N LYS A 99 5.12 12.66 4.21
CA LYS A 99 6.59 12.55 4.36
C LYS A 99 7.10 11.12 4.31
N VAL A 100 6.22 10.13 4.31
CA VAL A 100 6.60 8.72 4.39
C VAL A 100 5.94 7.94 3.26
N ILE A 101 6.75 7.18 2.53
CA ILE A 101 6.30 6.13 1.62
C ILE A 101 6.44 4.80 2.35
N ILE A 102 5.40 3.98 2.38
CA ILE A 102 5.46 2.61 2.89
C ILE A 102 5.69 1.67 1.71
N ARG A 103 6.65 0.74 1.82
CA ARG A 103 6.85 -0.35 0.84
C ARG A 103 6.93 -1.69 1.55
N GLY A 104 6.20 -2.66 1.00
CA GLY A 104 6.24 -4.05 1.47
C GLY A 104 7.41 -4.80 0.84
N LEU A 105 8.16 -5.55 1.65
CA LEU A 105 9.19 -6.48 1.18
C LEU A 105 8.71 -7.91 1.42
N ARG A 106 8.74 -8.75 0.39
CA ARG A 106 8.41 -10.19 0.51
C ARG A 106 9.67 -11.04 0.40
N ALA A 107 10.48 -10.77 -0.61
CA ALA A 107 11.71 -11.49 -0.88
C ALA A 107 12.89 -10.54 -1.10
N VAL A 108 14.11 -11.10 -1.10
CA VAL A 108 15.35 -10.36 -1.40
C VAL A 108 15.27 -9.67 -2.76
N SER A 109 14.60 -10.28 -3.74
CA SER A 109 14.42 -9.71 -5.08
C SER A 109 13.58 -8.43 -5.08
N ASP A 110 12.58 -8.32 -4.20
CA ASP A 110 11.82 -7.07 -4.07
C ASP A 110 12.72 -5.98 -3.49
N PHE A 111 13.58 -6.33 -2.51
CA PHE A 111 14.42 -5.35 -1.83
C PHE A 111 15.35 -4.58 -2.76
N GLU A 112 16.01 -5.24 -3.71
CA GLU A 112 16.95 -4.54 -4.60
C GLU A 112 16.27 -3.45 -5.42
N TYR A 113 15.14 -3.78 -6.06
CA TYR A 113 14.35 -2.82 -6.83
C TYR A 113 13.82 -1.69 -5.94
N GLU A 114 13.23 -2.05 -4.79
CA GLU A 114 12.63 -1.10 -3.87
C GLU A 114 13.67 -0.17 -3.22
N PHE A 115 14.85 -0.68 -2.92
CA PHE A 115 15.96 0.09 -2.37
C PHE A 115 16.47 1.11 -3.39
N GLN A 116 16.61 0.72 -4.66
CA GLN A 116 16.97 1.66 -5.74
C GLN A 116 15.92 2.77 -5.88
N MET A 117 14.63 2.43 -5.85
CA MET A 117 13.55 3.40 -5.89
C MET A 117 13.56 4.35 -4.69
N ALA A 118 13.82 3.85 -3.48
CA ALA A 118 13.94 4.69 -2.30
C ALA A 118 15.09 5.70 -2.41
N LEU A 119 16.26 5.30 -2.92
CA LEU A 119 17.38 6.21 -3.14
C LEU A 119 17.05 7.29 -4.19
N MET A 120 16.36 6.91 -5.27
CA MET A 120 15.93 7.85 -6.30
C MET A 120 14.93 8.87 -5.73
N ASN A 121 13.92 8.38 -5.00
CA ASN A 121 12.90 9.20 -4.36
C ASN A 121 13.51 10.20 -3.38
N ARG A 122 14.46 9.76 -2.54
CA ARG A 122 15.17 10.64 -1.62
C ARG A 122 16.00 11.71 -2.34
N LYS A 123 16.59 11.38 -3.50
CA LYS A 123 17.31 12.36 -4.32
C LYS A 123 16.37 13.41 -4.90
N LEU A 124 15.17 13.01 -5.34
CA LEU A 124 14.17 13.91 -5.92
C LEU A 124 13.47 14.76 -4.86
N ALA A 125 13.22 14.21 -3.68
CA ALA A 125 12.59 14.90 -2.56
C ALA A 125 13.27 14.51 -1.23
N PRO A 126 14.32 15.25 -0.79
CA PRO A 126 15.08 14.93 0.41
C PRO A 126 14.31 14.94 1.74
N GLY A 127 13.08 15.46 1.76
CA GLY A 127 12.19 15.47 2.92
C GLY A 127 11.21 14.30 2.99
N ILE A 128 11.27 13.38 2.02
CA ILE A 128 10.45 12.18 1.94
C ILE A 128 11.31 10.96 2.25
N GLU A 129 10.84 10.12 3.16
CA GLU A 129 11.51 8.89 3.56
C GLU A 129 10.71 7.66 3.09
N THR A 130 11.42 6.58 2.75
CA THR A 130 10.79 5.29 2.43
C THR A 130 10.96 4.32 3.59
N PHE A 131 9.85 3.83 4.13
CA PHE A 131 9.80 2.87 5.22
C PHE A 131 9.49 1.50 4.65
N PHE A 132 10.42 0.57 4.84
CA PHE A 132 10.24 -0.82 4.45
C PHE A 132 9.60 -1.64 5.57
N MET A 133 8.54 -2.35 5.23
CA MET A 133 7.86 -3.28 6.13
C MET A 133 7.99 -4.70 5.58
N THR A 134 8.42 -5.63 6.42
CA THR A 134 8.41 -7.05 6.06
C THR A 134 6.98 -7.54 5.99
N SER A 135 6.65 -8.25 4.91
CA SER A 135 5.37 -8.95 4.80
C SER A 135 5.31 -10.06 5.83
N SER A 136 4.13 -10.33 6.40
CA SER A 136 3.96 -11.51 7.25
C SER A 136 4.38 -12.78 6.48
N ALA A 137 5.07 -13.70 7.14
CA ALA A 137 5.55 -14.94 6.52
C ALA A 137 4.42 -15.75 5.86
N LEU A 138 3.20 -15.62 6.38
CA LEU A 138 1.99 -16.24 5.83
C LEU A 138 1.61 -15.71 4.44
N TYR A 139 2.08 -14.53 4.05
CA TYR A 139 1.64 -13.84 2.82
C TYR A 139 2.80 -13.56 1.84
N THR A 140 4.01 -14.01 2.16
CA THR A 140 5.22 -13.77 1.34
C THR A 140 5.08 -14.28 -0.10
N TYR A 141 4.34 -15.36 -0.31
CA TYR A 141 4.11 -15.93 -1.65
C TYR A 141 3.00 -15.22 -2.44
N VAL A 142 2.25 -14.30 -1.83
CA VAL A 142 1.06 -13.69 -2.44
C VAL A 142 1.46 -12.47 -3.28
N SER A 143 0.97 -12.44 -4.51
CA SER A 143 1.05 -11.25 -5.38
C SER A 143 -0.23 -11.13 -6.19
N SER A 144 -0.60 -9.90 -6.56
CA SER A 144 -1.73 -9.67 -7.46
C SER A 144 -1.57 -10.41 -8.79
N ARG A 145 -0.33 -10.60 -9.26
CA ARG A 145 -0.04 -11.38 -10.46
C ARG A 145 -0.43 -12.85 -10.30
N ILE A 146 0.02 -13.49 -9.21
CA ILE A 146 -0.28 -14.89 -8.91
C ILE A 146 -1.79 -15.07 -8.72
N VAL A 147 -2.45 -14.14 -8.02
CA VAL A 147 -3.91 -14.17 -7.83
C VAL A 147 -4.65 -14.14 -9.17
N LYS A 148 -4.27 -13.23 -10.07
CA LYS A 148 -4.89 -13.13 -11.41
C LYS A 148 -4.64 -14.39 -12.26
N GLU A 149 -3.41 -14.91 -12.23
CA GLU A 149 -3.05 -16.11 -12.97
C GLU A 149 -3.87 -17.32 -12.49
N LEU A 150 -3.91 -17.56 -11.19
CA LEU A 150 -4.67 -18.66 -10.60
C LEU A 150 -6.18 -18.54 -10.89
N ALA A 151 -6.75 -17.35 -10.70
CA ALA A 151 -8.16 -17.10 -10.98
C ALA A 151 -8.51 -17.28 -12.46
N SER A 152 -7.63 -16.85 -13.37
CA SER A 152 -7.85 -17.01 -14.82
C SER A 152 -7.88 -18.47 -15.28
N LEU A 153 -7.26 -19.36 -14.50
CA LEU A 153 -7.23 -20.80 -14.73
C LEU A 153 -8.32 -21.56 -13.94
N GLY A 154 -9.22 -20.84 -13.25
CA GLY A 154 -10.28 -21.42 -12.44
C GLY A 154 -9.83 -21.95 -11.08
N GLY A 155 -8.62 -21.61 -10.62
CA GLY A 155 -8.13 -21.96 -9.30
C GLY A 155 -8.77 -21.12 -8.19
N ASP A 156 -8.74 -21.66 -6.96
CA ASP A 156 -9.26 -20.98 -5.78
C ASP A 156 -8.28 -19.89 -5.28
N VAL A 157 -8.81 -18.71 -4.98
CA VAL A 157 -8.06 -17.55 -4.47
C VAL A 157 -8.56 -17.07 -3.11
N SER A 158 -9.48 -17.80 -2.48
CA SER A 158 -10.14 -17.45 -1.22
C SER A 158 -9.14 -17.10 -0.09
N ASP A 159 -8.03 -17.83 0.02
CA ASP A 159 -6.98 -17.59 1.02
C ASP A 159 -5.99 -16.46 0.64
N LEU A 160 -6.10 -15.90 -0.56
CA LEU A 160 -5.14 -14.92 -1.10
C LEU A 160 -5.69 -13.50 -1.12
N VAL A 161 -7.01 -13.34 -1.00
CA VAL A 161 -7.70 -12.05 -1.07
C VAL A 161 -8.85 -11.98 -0.08
N HIS A 162 -9.36 -10.77 0.16
CA HIS A 162 -10.57 -10.58 0.94
C HIS A 162 -11.81 -11.13 0.21
N PRO A 163 -12.86 -11.65 0.89
CA PRO A 163 -14.07 -12.17 0.22
C PRO A 163 -14.75 -11.20 -0.76
N ILE A 164 -14.68 -9.89 -0.48
CA ILE A 164 -15.16 -8.83 -1.40
C ILE A 164 -14.40 -8.90 -2.74
N VAL A 165 -13.08 -9.05 -2.69
CA VAL A 165 -12.22 -9.13 -3.87
C VAL A 165 -12.43 -10.44 -4.61
N GLU A 166 -12.56 -11.55 -3.88
CA GLU A 166 -12.85 -12.87 -4.46
C GLU A 166 -14.13 -12.83 -5.31
N LYS A 167 -15.18 -12.19 -4.78
CA LYS A 167 -16.44 -11.98 -5.51
C LYS A 167 -16.23 -11.19 -6.80
N GLU A 168 -15.49 -10.08 -6.75
CA GLU A 168 -15.22 -9.25 -7.93
C GLU A 168 -14.38 -10.00 -8.98
N ILE A 169 -13.40 -10.81 -8.56
CA ILE A 169 -12.62 -11.70 -9.43
C ILE A 169 -13.54 -12.69 -10.14
N LYS A 170 -14.43 -13.38 -9.42
CA LYS A 170 -15.41 -14.31 -9.99
C LYS A 170 -16.32 -13.63 -11.02
N LEU A 171 -16.76 -12.41 -10.74
CA LEU A 171 -17.57 -11.61 -11.67
C LEU A 171 -16.80 -11.19 -12.92
N LYS A 172 -15.51 -10.87 -12.81
CA LYS A 172 -14.66 -10.56 -13.98
C LYS A 172 -14.48 -11.78 -14.86
N TYR A 173 -14.00 -12.90 -14.32
CA TYR A 173 -13.67 -14.07 -15.12
C TYR A 173 -14.89 -14.82 -15.66
N SER A 174 -16.04 -14.81 -14.97
CA SER A 174 -17.28 -15.40 -15.50
C SER A 174 -17.82 -14.68 -16.74
N LYS A 175 -17.52 -13.37 -16.91
CA LYS A 175 -17.85 -12.63 -18.13
C LYS A 175 -16.99 -13.05 -19.33
N TYR A 176 -15.79 -13.59 -19.10
CA TYR A 176 -14.87 -14.02 -20.17
C TYR A 176 -15.05 -15.49 -20.59
N SER A 177 -15.79 -16.29 -19.83
CA SER A 177 -16.08 -17.71 -20.15
C SER A 177 -17.35 -17.91 -21.01
N ARG A 178 -17.96 -16.83 -21.53
CA ARG A 178 -19.21 -16.87 -22.31
C ARG A 178 -19.05 -16.53 -23.80
N ASP A 179 -17.83 -16.56 -24.32
CA ASP A 179 -17.53 -16.45 -25.76
C ASP A 179 -17.03 -17.77 -26.32
#